data_AF-A0A7S2CI23-F1
#
_entry.id   AF-A0A7S2CI23-F1
#
_cell.length_a   1.000
_cell.length_b   1.000
_cell.length_c   1.000
_cell.angle_alpha   90.00
_cell.angle_beta   90.00
_cell.angle_gamma   90.00
#
_symmetry.space_group_name_H-M   'P 1'
#
loop_
_entity.id
_entity.type
_entity.pdbx_description
1 polymer ?
#
loop_
_entity_poly.entity_id
_entity_poly.type
_entity_poly.pdbx_seq_one_letter_code
_entity_poly.pdbx_strand_id
1 'polypeptide(L)'
;GDWQTQLEGLIRDLKVKFAFDAIAGDMPGTLLTMMPPGSTVYVYGRLSSEPVGNVQPLDLIYRGKKLQGFLLTNWLMQGGMLQKLRRSIRTGKLVGKHIKGIFGSDFRDTSMSGMHADYCAFLTSGATGTKMRVVLKS
;
A
#
# COMPACT_ATOMS: atom_id res chain seq x y z
N GLY A 1 -13.16 1.96 19.58
CA GLY A 1 -12.06 2.75 20.17
C GLY A 1 -11.69 3.85 19.21
N ASP A 2 -11.34 5.03 19.70
CA ASP A 2 -11.05 6.20 18.86
C ASP A 2 -9.65 6.11 18.23
N TRP A 3 -9.50 5.23 17.24
CA TRP A 3 -8.26 5.06 16.48
C TRP A 3 -7.88 6.33 15.72
N GLN A 4 -8.85 7.19 15.40
CA GLN A 4 -8.61 8.44 14.68
C GLN A 4 -7.83 9.41 15.56
N THR A 5 -8.25 9.64 16.79
CA THR A 5 -7.51 10.49 17.73
C THR A 5 -6.09 9.95 18.00
N GLN A 6 -5.92 8.63 18.11
CA GLN A 6 -4.59 8.03 18.28
C GLN A 6 -3.70 8.27 17.05
N LEU A 7 -4.25 8.06 15.85
CA LEU A 7 -3.53 8.28 14.61
C LEU A 7 -3.20 9.76 14.39
N GLU A 8 -4.10 10.69 14.72
CA GLU A 8 -3.83 12.14 14.67
C GLU A 8 -2.68 12.53 15.59
N GLY A 9 -2.63 11.96 16.81
CA GLY A 9 -1.50 12.10 17.71
C GLY A 9 -0.19 11.67 17.05
N LEU A 10 -0.16 10.47 16.47
CA LEU A 10 1.02 9.95 15.76
C LEU A 10 1.40 10.79 14.53
N ILE A 11 0.42 11.25 13.74
CA ILE A 11 0.65 12.11 12.57
C ILE A 11 1.36 13.40 12.99
N ARG A 12 0.90 14.03 14.08
CA ARG A 12 1.50 15.25 14.62
C ARG A 12 2.91 14.98 15.15
N ASP A 13 3.06 13.96 15.98
CA ASP A 13 4.30 13.70 16.70
C ASP A 13 5.42 13.23 15.74
N LEU A 14 5.07 12.42 14.73
CA LEU A 14 6.00 11.95 13.69
C LEU A 14 6.09 12.88 12.47
N LYS A 15 5.32 13.98 12.46
CA LYS A 15 5.26 14.97 11.36
C LYS A 15 4.99 14.31 10.00
N VAL A 16 4.03 13.38 9.96
CA VAL A 16 3.69 12.62 8.76
C VAL A 16 3.17 13.55 7.67
N LYS A 17 3.74 13.43 6.46
CA LYS A 17 3.32 14.17 5.24
C LYS A 17 2.90 13.26 4.09
N PHE A 18 3.10 11.96 4.23
CA PHE A 18 2.80 10.98 3.20
C PHE A 18 2.10 9.77 3.82
N ALA A 19 1.01 9.33 3.21
CA ALA A 19 0.34 8.09 3.55
C ALA A 19 0.17 7.22 2.31
N PHE A 20 0.14 5.90 2.50
CA PHE A 20 -0.05 4.92 1.43
C PHE A 20 -1.26 4.04 1.80
N ASP A 21 -2.29 4.10 0.97
CA ASP A 21 -3.55 3.40 1.18
C ASP A 21 -3.71 2.24 0.17
N ALA A 22 -3.99 1.05 0.71
CA ALA A 22 -4.28 -0.16 -0.07
C ALA A 22 -5.78 -0.47 -0.16
N ILE A 23 -6.61 0.26 0.60
CA ILE A 23 -7.99 -0.12 0.89
C ILE A 23 -8.93 0.46 -0.17
N ALA A 24 -8.79 1.73 -0.53
CA ALA A 24 -9.78 2.55 -1.23
C ALA A 24 -11.06 2.80 -0.40
N GLY A 25 -12.21 3.03 -1.03
CA GLY A 25 -13.41 3.52 -0.34
C GLY A 25 -13.18 4.90 0.28
N ASP A 26 -13.70 5.12 1.49
CA ASP A 26 -13.62 6.40 2.22
C ASP A 26 -12.30 6.59 3.00
N MET A 27 -11.47 5.55 3.11
CA MET A 27 -10.22 5.60 3.88
C MET A 27 -9.24 6.67 3.36
N PRO A 28 -8.98 6.79 2.04
CA PRO A 28 -8.08 7.81 1.52
C PRO A 28 -8.51 9.24 1.88
N GLY A 29 -9.81 9.53 1.80
CA GLY A 29 -10.37 10.84 2.16
C GLY A 29 -10.28 11.13 3.66
N THR A 30 -10.51 10.10 4.49
CA THR A 30 -10.33 10.16 5.96
C THR A 30 -8.87 10.47 6.31
N LEU A 31 -7.91 9.71 5.76
CA LEU A 31 -6.48 9.94 5.96
C LEU A 31 -6.07 11.35 5.49
N LEU A 32 -6.55 11.76 4.31
CA LEU A 32 -6.25 13.08 3.76
C LEU A 32 -6.70 14.19 4.71
N THR A 33 -7.87 14.04 5.33
CA THR A 33 -8.45 15.00 6.27
C THR A 33 -7.59 15.13 7.53
N MET A 34 -7.20 14.00 8.14
CA MET A 34 -6.38 13.94 9.36
C MET A 34 -4.95 14.46 9.17
N MET A 35 -4.42 14.37 7.95
CA MET A 35 -3.05 14.80 7.64
C MET A 35 -2.92 16.34 7.60
N PRO A 36 -1.74 16.90 7.92
CA PRO A 36 -1.54 18.35 7.92
C PRO A 36 -1.55 18.94 6.49
N PRO A 37 -1.63 20.27 6.32
CA PRO A 37 -1.54 20.91 5.00
C PRO A 37 -0.29 20.51 4.19
N GLY A 38 -0.42 20.47 2.86
CA GLY A 38 0.63 20.09 1.92
C GLY A 38 0.95 18.60 1.83
N SER A 39 0.16 17.75 2.51
CA SER A 39 0.42 16.32 2.57
C SER A 39 -0.13 15.56 1.36
N THR A 40 0.37 14.35 1.11
CA THR A 40 -0.06 13.51 -0.02
C THR A 40 -0.49 12.11 0.45
N VAL A 41 -1.70 11.69 0.08
CA VAL A 41 -2.17 10.32 0.23
C VAL A 41 -2.02 9.61 -1.11
N TYR A 42 -1.29 8.50 -1.12
CA TYR A 42 -1.09 7.64 -2.28
C TYR A 42 -2.02 6.43 -2.22
N VAL A 43 -2.91 6.27 -3.19
CA VAL A 43 -3.76 5.08 -3.33
C VAL A 43 -3.07 4.10 -4.27
N TYR A 44 -2.76 2.89 -3.79
CA TYR A 44 -2.06 1.85 -4.57
C TYR A 44 -2.80 0.51 -4.64
N GLY A 45 -3.92 0.38 -3.94
CA GLY A 45 -4.75 -0.83 -3.91
C GLY A 45 -6.24 -0.51 -3.84
N ARG A 46 -7.07 -1.55 -3.94
CA ARG A 46 -8.54 -1.47 -3.86
C ARG A 46 -9.11 -2.68 -3.11
N LEU A 47 -8.67 -2.90 -1.88
CA LEU A 47 -9.15 -4.04 -1.07
C LEU A 47 -10.64 -3.95 -0.72
N SER A 48 -11.20 -2.74 -0.59
CA SER A 48 -12.63 -2.54 -0.31
C SER A 48 -13.52 -2.83 -1.52
N SER A 49 -12.96 -2.92 -2.72
CA SER A 49 -13.70 -2.93 -4.00
C SER A 49 -14.56 -1.69 -4.27
N GLU A 50 -14.51 -0.66 -3.43
CA GLU A 50 -15.23 0.59 -3.63
C GLU A 50 -14.36 1.64 -4.36
N PRO A 51 -14.98 2.58 -5.11
CA PRO A 51 -14.26 3.74 -5.61
C PRO A 51 -13.77 4.61 -4.45
N VAL A 52 -12.78 5.46 -4.72
CA VAL A 52 -12.24 6.39 -3.72
C VAL A 52 -13.27 7.47 -3.38
N GLY A 53 -13.54 7.66 -2.09
CA GLY A 53 -14.57 8.56 -1.56
C GLY A 53 -14.09 9.42 -0.38
N ASN A 54 -15.05 10.12 0.25
CA ASN A 54 -14.88 10.99 1.42
C ASN A 54 -13.78 12.08 1.30
N VAL A 55 -13.54 12.59 0.08
CA VAL A 55 -12.50 13.60 -0.16
C VAL A 55 -13.08 15.00 0.05
N GLN A 56 -12.55 15.74 1.03
CA GLN A 56 -12.95 17.11 1.29
C GLN A 56 -12.34 18.08 0.26
N PRO A 57 -13.14 18.84 -0.54
CA PRO A 57 -12.58 19.74 -1.54
C PRO A 57 -11.69 20.83 -0.96
N LEU A 58 -11.98 21.31 0.26
CA LEU A 58 -11.18 22.35 0.93
C LEU A 58 -9.76 21.88 1.27
N ASP A 59 -9.58 20.58 1.52
CA ASP A 59 -8.25 20.00 1.72
C ASP A 59 -7.40 20.06 0.46
N LEU A 60 -8.02 19.91 -0.71
CA LEU A 60 -7.36 20.01 -2.01
C LEU A 60 -7.08 21.47 -2.40
N ILE A 61 -8.11 22.33 -2.34
CA ILE A 61 -8.07 23.70 -2.86
C ILE A 61 -7.24 24.61 -1.95
N TYR A 62 -7.48 24.58 -0.64
CA TYR A 62 -6.92 25.58 0.28
C TYR A 62 -5.76 25.07 1.13
N ARG A 63 -5.71 23.76 1.36
CA ARG A 63 -4.66 23.15 2.20
C ARG A 63 -3.56 22.49 1.38
N GLY A 64 -3.64 22.56 0.04
CA GLY A 64 -2.63 22.03 -0.88
C GLY A 64 -2.36 20.54 -0.70
N LYS A 65 -3.32 19.79 -0.13
CA LYS A 65 -3.18 18.35 0.03
C LYS A 65 -3.43 17.66 -1.31
N LYS A 66 -2.84 16.48 -1.50
CA LYS A 66 -2.93 15.73 -2.75
C LYS A 66 -3.42 14.32 -2.52
N LEU A 67 -4.26 13.86 -3.42
CA LEU A 67 -4.65 12.46 -3.54
C LEU A 67 -4.12 11.94 -4.87
N GLN A 68 -3.26 10.92 -4.83
CA GLN A 68 -2.55 10.45 -6.03
C GLN A 68 -2.62 8.94 -6.16
N GLY A 69 -2.81 8.43 -7.38
CA GLY A 69 -2.56 7.03 -7.66
C GLY A 69 -1.06 6.72 -7.62
N PHE A 70 -0.69 5.56 -7.09
CA PHE A 70 0.68 5.08 -7.09
C PHE A 70 0.77 3.65 -7.63
N LEU A 71 1.54 3.47 -8.71
CA LEU A 71 1.88 2.16 -9.24
C LEU A 71 3.40 2.02 -9.28
N LEU A 72 3.92 1.02 -8.55
CA LEU A 72 5.36 0.82 -8.38
C LEU A 72 6.09 0.66 -9.71
N THR A 73 5.53 -0.09 -10.67
CA THR A 73 6.14 -0.31 -11.98
C THR A 73 6.28 0.99 -12.76
N ASN A 74 5.25 1.83 -12.79
CA ASN A 74 5.30 3.14 -13.43
C ASN A 74 6.36 4.04 -12.77
N TRP A 75 6.40 4.06 -11.45
CA TRP A 75 7.40 4.81 -10.71
C TRP A 75 8.83 4.29 -10.98
N LEU A 76 9.04 2.99 -11.02
CA LEU A 76 10.36 2.42 -11.34
C LEU A 76 10.82 2.78 -12.76
N MET A 77 9.89 2.83 -13.72
CA MET A 77 10.18 3.02 -15.14
C MET A 77 10.29 4.48 -15.60
N GLN A 78 9.85 5.42 -14.77
CA GLN A 78 9.86 6.85 -15.10
C GLN A 78 11.28 7.45 -15.05
N GLY A 79 11.57 8.40 -15.97
CA GLY A 79 12.78 9.24 -15.90
C GLY A 79 14.01 8.75 -16.67
N GLY A 80 13.85 7.78 -17.58
CA GLY A 80 14.95 7.30 -18.45
C GLY A 80 15.89 6.29 -17.77
N MET A 81 16.79 5.67 -18.55
CA MET A 81 17.56 4.48 -18.14
C MET A 81 18.37 4.68 -16.85
N LEU A 82 19.01 5.83 -16.70
CA LEU A 82 19.82 6.13 -15.51
C LEU A 82 18.96 6.24 -14.24
N GLN A 83 17.80 6.91 -14.31
CA GLN A 83 16.91 7.04 -13.17
C GLN A 83 16.26 5.70 -12.80
N LYS A 84 15.87 4.90 -13.81
CA LYS A 84 15.40 3.53 -13.63
C LYS A 84 16.42 2.70 -12.85
N LEU A 85 17.66 2.65 -13.35
CA LEU A 85 18.73 1.87 -12.71
C LEU A 85 18.98 2.31 -11.26
N ARG A 86 19.06 3.63 -11.03
CA ARG A 86 19.26 4.20 -9.69
C ARG A 86 18.12 3.85 -8.73
N ARG A 87 16.86 3.94 -9.17
CA ARG A 87 15.68 3.58 -8.35
C ARG A 87 15.70 2.08 -8.04
N SER A 88 15.92 1.23 -9.04
CA SER A 88 15.98 -0.22 -8.85
C SER A 88 17.05 -0.65 -7.85
N ILE A 89 18.29 -0.15 -7.97
CA ILE A 89 19.39 -0.50 -7.07
C ILE A 89 19.09 -0.06 -5.63
N ARG A 90 18.63 1.18 -5.44
CA ARG A 90 18.37 1.73 -4.09
C ARG A 90 17.20 1.04 -3.42
N THR A 91 16.09 0.87 -4.14
CA THR A 91 14.90 0.18 -3.63
C THR A 91 15.24 -1.28 -3.32
N GLY A 92 15.94 -1.98 -4.22
CA GLY A 92 16.36 -3.36 -3.99
C GLY A 92 17.22 -3.52 -2.73
N LYS A 93 18.18 -2.62 -2.51
CA LYS A 93 19.02 -2.61 -1.30
C LYS A 93 18.20 -2.40 -0.02
N LEU A 94 17.28 -1.43 -0.01
CA LEU A 94 16.43 -1.14 1.15
C LEU A 94 15.47 -2.29 1.44
N VAL A 95 14.79 -2.78 0.41
CA VAL A 95 13.87 -3.92 0.53
C VAL A 95 14.63 -5.14 1.02
N GLY A 96 15.76 -5.51 0.41
CA GLY A 96 16.57 -6.65 0.84
C GLY A 96 17.01 -6.59 2.30
N LYS A 97 17.32 -5.38 2.81
CA LYS A 97 17.71 -5.16 4.21
C LYS A 97 16.54 -5.38 5.18
N HIS A 98 15.32 -5.00 4.82
CA HIS A 98 14.20 -4.93 5.76
C HIS A 98 13.10 -5.98 5.54
N ILE A 99 13.04 -6.62 4.37
CA ILE A 99 11.95 -7.52 4.00
C ILE A 99 11.91 -8.82 4.81
N LYS A 100 13.06 -9.29 5.30
CA LYS A 100 13.15 -10.48 6.17
C LYS A 100 12.78 -10.18 7.64
N GLY A 101 12.55 -8.91 7.99
CA GLY A 101 12.13 -8.50 9.33
C GLY A 101 10.62 -8.35 9.43
N ILE A 102 10.16 -7.15 9.82
CA ILE A 102 8.75 -6.82 10.08
C ILE A 102 7.82 -6.91 8.86
N PHE A 103 8.35 -7.08 7.65
CA PHE A 103 7.59 -7.26 6.42
C PHE A 103 7.65 -8.69 5.87
N GLY A 104 8.17 -9.63 6.66
CA GLY A 104 8.14 -11.05 6.35
C GLY A 104 6.72 -11.53 6.06
N SER A 105 6.59 -12.57 5.28
CA SER A 105 5.28 -13.18 5.00
C SER A 105 5.39 -14.67 5.11
N ASP A 106 4.41 -15.26 5.74
CA ASP A 106 4.24 -16.71 5.75
C ASP A 106 3.66 -17.15 4.41
N PHE A 107 4.22 -18.24 3.89
CA PHE A 107 3.83 -18.82 2.63
C PHE A 107 3.19 -20.18 2.84
N ARG A 108 2.02 -20.39 2.25
CA ARG A 108 1.42 -21.70 2.06
C ARG A 108 1.77 -22.19 0.66
N ASP A 109 2.51 -23.28 0.60
CA ASP A 109 2.93 -23.86 -0.67
C ASP A 109 1.78 -24.65 -1.32
N THR A 110 1.66 -24.52 -2.64
CA THR A 110 0.73 -25.30 -3.47
C THR A 110 1.43 -25.76 -4.75
N SER A 111 0.91 -26.79 -5.40
CA SER A 111 1.38 -27.24 -6.71
C SER A 111 0.66 -26.50 -7.84
N MET A 112 1.24 -26.51 -9.04
CA MET A 112 0.57 -25.95 -10.21
C MET A 112 -0.79 -26.61 -10.48
N SER A 113 -0.88 -27.94 -10.29
CA SER A 113 -2.13 -28.69 -10.48
C SER A 113 -3.18 -28.42 -9.40
N GLY A 114 -2.77 -28.09 -8.17
CA GLY A 114 -3.65 -27.82 -7.03
C GLY A 114 -4.05 -26.35 -6.86
N MET A 115 -3.33 -25.43 -7.51
CA MET A 115 -3.43 -23.98 -7.29
C MET A 115 -4.85 -23.44 -7.31
N HIS A 116 -5.68 -23.85 -8.28
CA HIS A 116 -7.05 -23.34 -8.40
C HIS A 116 -7.94 -23.73 -7.22
N ALA A 117 -7.94 -25.02 -6.85
CA ALA A 117 -8.75 -25.51 -5.74
C ALA A 117 -8.30 -24.89 -4.41
N ASP A 118 -6.99 -24.83 -4.18
CA ASP A 118 -6.41 -24.22 -2.99
C ASP A 118 -6.70 -22.71 -2.92
N TYR A 119 -6.71 -22.01 -4.05
CA TYR A 119 -7.03 -20.58 -4.12
C TYR A 119 -8.49 -20.29 -3.80
N CYS A 120 -9.42 -21.09 -4.33
CA CYS A 120 -10.83 -20.95 -3.97
C CYS A 120 -11.06 -21.16 -2.47
N ALA A 121 -10.42 -22.16 -1.86
CA ALA A 121 -10.50 -22.40 -0.42
C ALA A 121 -9.81 -21.29 0.41
N PHE A 122 -8.75 -20.69 -0.13
CA PHE A 122 -8.04 -19.57 0.49
C PHE A 122 -8.89 -18.29 0.51
N LEU A 123 -9.62 -17.99 -0.56
CA LEU A 123 -10.50 -16.82 -0.62
C LEU A 123 -11.67 -16.90 0.36
N THR A 124 -12.21 -18.10 0.60
CA THR A 124 -13.34 -18.29 1.53
C THR A 124 -12.93 -18.25 3.00
N SER A 125 -11.70 -18.63 3.33
CA SER A 125 -11.18 -18.66 4.70
C SER A 125 -10.58 -17.32 5.18
N GLY A 126 -10.42 -16.35 4.28
CA GLY A 126 -9.83 -15.05 4.56
C GLY A 126 -8.31 -15.05 4.33
N ALA A 127 -7.84 -14.07 3.56
CA ALA A 127 -6.46 -14.03 3.04
C ALA A 127 -5.43 -13.34 3.97
N THR A 128 -5.81 -12.99 5.20
CA THR A 128 -4.96 -12.18 6.08
C THR A 128 -3.89 -13.04 6.75
N GLY A 129 -2.62 -12.60 6.68
CA GLY A 129 -1.50 -13.25 7.37
C GLY A 129 -0.88 -14.44 6.62
N THR A 130 -1.33 -14.77 5.41
CA THR A 130 -0.73 -15.84 4.61
C THR A 130 -0.73 -15.49 3.14
N LYS A 131 0.33 -15.85 2.42
CA LYS A 131 0.40 -15.77 0.96
C LYS A 131 0.48 -17.18 0.41
N MET A 132 -0.18 -17.46 -0.71
CA MET A 132 0.07 -18.73 -1.40
C MET A 132 1.25 -18.61 -2.35
N ARG A 133 2.07 -19.66 -2.39
CA ARG A 133 3.25 -19.76 -3.26
C ARG A 133 3.15 -21.04 -4.08
N VAL A 134 3.12 -20.90 -5.39
CA VAL A 134 3.24 -22.06 -6.29
C VAL A 134 4.69 -22.52 -6.27
N VAL A 135 4.92 -23.77 -5.87
CA VAL A 135 6.23 -24.39 -5.90
C VAL A 135 6.29 -25.32 -7.11
N LEU A 136 7.21 -25.03 -8.02
CA LEU A 136 7.54 -25.93 -9.11
C LEU A 136 8.42 -27.04 -8.53
N LYS A 137 7.91 -28.27 -8.47
CA LYS A 137 8.75 -29.43 -8.17
C LYS A 137 9.74 -29.61 -9.32
N SER A 138 11.03 -29.50 -9.03
CA SER A 138 12.14 -29.91 -9.91
C SER A 138 12.15 -31.41 -10.11
#